data_AF-A0A2S7A8P7-F1
#
_entry.id   AF-A0A2S7A8P7-F1
#
_cell.length_a   1.000
_cell.length_b   1.000
_cell.length_c   1.000
_cell.angle_alpha   90.00
_cell.angle_beta   90.00
_cell.angle_gamma   90.00
#
_symmetry.space_group_name_H-M   'P 1'
#
loop_
_entity.id
_entity.type
_entity.pdbx_description
1 polymer ?
#
loop_
_entity_poly.entity_id
_entity_poly.type
_entity_poly.pdbx_seq_one_letter_code
_entity_poly.pdbx_strand_id
1 'polypeptide(L)'
;MTGVGMDDALVFNPEQPYNALPPLPPAGDIETRALLKACIVARTALAELKQATALLPNPAVLINTIPILEAQASSEIENIVTTTDDLFRYAHDQERAQNPATKEALRCRSALYEGFQSLQRRPLCTDTAVVVCSRIKAVQMQIRRVPGTALANDQIQQIIYTPPVGEALLRDKLANWERFIHECTDVDPLIRMAVAHYQFEAIHPFTDGNGRTGRVLNLLMLIEQGLLDVPVLYLSRYIIRHRSDYYRLLLDVTRHGRWAEWIQYMLAAVAETAAWTMAKIQAIRGLETQARDHVREYAPKAYSRELVEVVFNQPYCRIQNVVDVMGVTRQTAARHLKELVTIGVLQEQRLGKEKLFLHPAFLQLLSGDGHPLPPYPMPSPEAR
;
A
#
# COMPACT_ATOMS: atom_id res chain seq x y z
N MET A 1 -8.28 3.54 58.97
CA MET A 1 -9.24 2.60 58.35
C MET A 1 -10.45 3.44 57.98
N THR A 2 -10.62 3.84 56.74
CA THR A 2 -11.10 2.99 55.65
C THR A 2 -10.43 3.38 54.33
N GLY A 3 -10.03 2.37 53.55
CA GLY A 3 -9.26 2.51 52.33
C GLY A 3 -10.05 3.24 51.24
N VAL A 4 -9.39 4.23 50.63
CA VAL A 4 -9.71 4.68 49.29
C VAL A 4 -9.15 3.61 48.36
N GLY A 5 -10.04 2.84 47.72
CA GLY A 5 -9.65 1.85 46.74
C GLY A 5 -8.94 2.52 45.57
N MET A 6 -7.66 2.21 45.41
CA MET A 6 -6.96 2.30 44.14
C MET A 6 -7.42 1.14 43.24
N ASP A 7 -7.49 1.41 41.93
CA ASP A 7 -7.63 0.46 40.82
C ASP A 7 -9.01 -0.13 40.51
N ASP A 8 -9.98 0.74 40.16
CA ASP A 8 -10.97 0.39 39.13
C ASP A 8 -10.43 0.83 37.75
N ALA A 9 -9.39 0.14 37.27
CA ALA A 9 -9.05 0.21 35.85
C ALA A 9 -10.22 -0.44 35.10
N LEU A 10 -11.06 0.39 34.46
CA LEU A 10 -12.22 -0.03 33.67
C LEU A 10 -11.85 -1.21 32.77
N VAL A 11 -12.28 -2.41 33.16
CA VAL A 11 -12.09 -3.64 32.39
C VAL A 11 -12.74 -3.42 31.01
N PHE A 12 -11.96 -3.60 29.94
CA PHE A 12 -12.47 -3.48 28.58
C PHE A 12 -13.68 -4.40 28.37
N ASN A 13 -14.82 -3.82 27.95
CA ASN A 13 -16.01 -4.54 27.56
C ASN A 13 -16.26 -4.33 26.06
N PRO A 14 -16.24 -5.38 25.23
CA PRO A 14 -16.41 -5.24 23.79
C PRO A 14 -17.78 -4.69 23.37
N GLU A 15 -18.83 -4.83 24.20
CA GLU A 15 -20.18 -4.36 23.91
C GLU A 15 -20.41 -2.87 24.27
N GLN A 16 -19.44 -2.24 24.96
CA GLN A 16 -19.54 -0.83 25.37
C GLN A 16 -18.55 0.03 24.57
N PRO A 17 -18.93 1.24 24.14
CA PRO A 17 -18.01 2.15 23.50
C PRO A 17 -16.78 2.40 24.36
N TYR A 18 -15.59 2.14 23.82
CA TYR A 18 -14.33 2.28 24.55
C TYR A 18 -13.89 3.75 24.66
N ASN A 19 -14.75 4.62 25.17
CA ASN A 19 -14.50 6.06 25.30
C ASN A 19 -13.26 6.36 26.17
N ALA A 20 -12.98 5.50 27.15
CA ALA A 20 -11.80 5.54 27.99
C ALA A 20 -10.52 5.01 27.32
N LEU A 21 -10.52 4.74 26.00
CA LEU A 21 -9.33 4.35 25.22
C LEU A 21 -8.14 5.23 25.62
N PRO A 22 -7.07 4.66 26.21
CA PRO A 22 -5.94 5.42 26.72
C PRO A 22 -5.30 6.30 25.64
N PRO A 23 -4.84 7.51 26.00
CA PRO A 23 -4.09 8.35 25.08
C PRO A 23 -2.70 7.77 24.82
N LEU A 24 -2.07 8.23 23.74
CA LEU A 24 -0.65 8.04 23.47
C LEU A 24 0.20 9.09 24.20
N PRO A 25 1.47 8.76 24.55
CA PRO A 25 2.12 7.46 24.42
C PRO A 25 1.50 6.40 25.36
N PRO A 26 1.56 5.11 25.02
CA PRO A 26 1.03 4.06 25.87
C PRO A 26 1.85 3.93 27.16
N ALA A 27 1.20 3.47 28.24
CA ALA A 27 1.89 3.23 29.52
C ALA A 27 2.82 2.00 29.51
N GLY A 28 2.65 1.08 28.54
CA GLY A 28 3.50 -0.08 28.38
C GLY A 28 4.85 0.25 27.77
N ASP A 29 5.87 -0.54 28.08
CA ASP A 29 7.20 -0.39 27.47
C ASP A 29 7.16 -0.75 25.97
N ILE A 30 7.41 0.25 25.14
CA ILE A 30 7.44 0.16 23.67
C ILE A 30 8.86 0.10 23.10
N GLU A 31 9.89 0.13 23.95
CA GLU A 31 11.32 0.11 23.57
C GLU A 31 12.09 -1.00 24.28
N THR A 32 11.44 -2.15 24.48
CA THR A 32 12.10 -3.32 25.05
C THR A 32 13.32 -3.73 24.21
N ARG A 33 14.30 -4.41 24.84
CA ARG A 33 15.49 -4.94 24.14
C ARG A 33 15.14 -5.80 22.90
N ALA A 34 14.04 -6.55 22.96
CA ALA A 34 13.60 -7.38 21.84
C ALA A 34 13.09 -6.51 20.68
N LEU A 35 12.31 -5.46 20.98
CA LEU A 35 11.79 -4.52 19.99
C LEU A 35 12.91 -3.73 19.32
N LEU A 36 13.88 -3.23 20.10
CA LEU A 36 15.03 -2.51 19.54
C LEU A 36 15.86 -3.39 18.59
N LYS A 37 16.04 -4.68 18.94
CA LYS A 37 16.69 -5.65 18.04
C LYS A 37 15.90 -5.90 16.76
N ALA A 38 14.58 -6.06 16.84
CA ALA A 38 13.72 -6.22 15.67
C ALA A 38 13.71 -4.94 14.81
N CYS A 39 13.72 -3.78 15.46
CA CYS A 39 13.75 -2.47 14.81
C CYS A 39 15.03 -2.29 13.98
N ILE A 40 16.20 -2.71 14.47
CA ILE A 40 17.46 -2.69 13.69
C ILE A 40 17.30 -3.45 12.36
N VAL A 41 16.70 -4.64 12.39
CA VAL A 41 16.47 -5.45 11.18
C VAL A 41 15.53 -4.74 10.22
N ALA A 42 14.40 -4.23 10.72
CA ALA A 42 13.41 -3.52 9.91
C ALA A 42 13.96 -2.23 9.29
N ARG A 43 14.69 -1.41 10.08
CA ARG A 43 15.36 -0.19 9.62
C ARG A 43 16.39 -0.49 8.53
N THR A 44 17.18 -1.56 8.69
CA THR A 44 18.18 -1.97 7.69
C THR A 44 17.53 -2.35 6.37
N ALA A 45 16.54 -3.25 6.40
CA ALA A 45 15.82 -3.67 5.19
C ALA A 45 15.12 -2.51 4.49
N LEU A 46 14.51 -1.60 5.26
CA LEU A 46 13.85 -0.42 4.71
C LEU A 46 14.84 0.58 4.09
N ALA A 47 16.01 0.76 4.70
CA ALA A 47 17.08 1.60 4.15
C ALA A 47 17.65 1.03 2.84
N GLU A 48 17.83 -0.29 2.74
CA GLU A 48 18.22 -0.97 1.50
C GLU A 48 17.19 -0.74 0.39
N LEU A 49 15.89 -0.89 0.70
CA LEU A 49 14.80 -0.61 -0.24
C LEU A 49 14.81 0.87 -0.68
N LYS A 50 14.96 1.81 0.26
CA LYS A 50 15.03 3.24 -0.05
C LYS A 50 16.16 3.53 -1.02
N GLN A 51 17.36 3.04 -0.72
CA GLN A 51 18.55 3.28 -1.53
C GLN A 51 18.44 2.65 -2.92
N ALA A 52 17.92 1.42 -3.00
CA ALA A 52 17.71 0.74 -4.28
C ALA A 52 16.71 1.48 -5.17
N THR A 53 15.66 2.03 -4.56
CA THR A 53 14.64 2.83 -5.25
C THR A 53 15.23 4.14 -5.79
N ALA A 54 16.03 4.83 -4.98
CA ALA A 54 16.68 6.09 -5.37
C ALA A 54 17.69 5.93 -6.53
N LEU A 55 18.28 4.74 -6.68
CA LEU A 55 19.27 4.44 -7.72
C LEU A 55 18.66 3.87 -9.01
N LEU A 56 17.33 3.70 -9.08
CA LEU A 56 16.69 3.21 -10.29
C LEU A 56 16.76 4.26 -11.41
N PRO A 57 17.25 3.90 -12.61
CA PRO A 57 17.24 4.80 -13.76
C PRO A 57 15.83 5.27 -14.14
N ASN A 58 14.84 4.40 -13.91
CA ASN A 58 13.44 4.64 -14.20
C ASN A 58 12.58 4.31 -12.97
N PRO A 59 12.44 5.22 -11.99
CA PRO A 59 11.65 4.98 -10.78
C PRO A 59 10.14 4.90 -11.05
N ALA A 60 9.68 5.38 -12.22
CA ALA A 60 8.27 5.37 -12.59
C ALA A 60 7.68 3.95 -12.66
N VAL A 61 8.51 2.94 -12.96
CA VAL A 61 8.09 1.53 -12.94
C VAL A 61 7.53 1.13 -11.58
N LEU A 62 8.17 1.57 -10.49
CA LEU A 62 7.73 1.22 -9.14
C LEU A 62 6.52 2.03 -8.70
N ILE A 63 6.50 3.32 -9.02
CA ILE A 63 5.39 4.22 -8.69
C ILE A 63 4.09 3.74 -9.37
N ASN A 64 4.19 3.15 -10.56
CA ASN A 64 3.04 2.64 -11.29
C ASN A 64 2.66 1.18 -10.94
N THR A 65 3.49 0.46 -10.19
CA THR A 65 3.27 -0.98 -9.91
C THR A 65 3.08 -1.30 -8.44
N ILE A 66 4.01 -0.91 -7.57
CA ILE A 66 3.94 -1.28 -6.15
C ILE A 66 2.70 -0.71 -5.45
N PRO A 67 2.29 0.55 -5.68
CA PRO A 67 1.03 1.06 -5.15
C PRO A 67 -0.22 0.31 -5.61
N ILE A 68 -0.20 -0.34 -6.79
CA ILE A 68 -1.30 -1.18 -7.24
C ILE A 68 -1.36 -2.48 -6.43
N LEU A 69 -0.20 -3.12 -6.20
CA LEU A 69 -0.12 -4.32 -5.36
C LEU A 69 -0.56 -4.02 -3.93
N GLU A 70 -0.06 -2.93 -3.35
CA GLU A 70 -0.46 -2.47 -2.02
C GLU A 70 -1.96 -2.20 -1.93
N ALA A 71 -2.53 -1.49 -2.91
CA ALA A 71 -3.96 -1.21 -2.94
C ALA A 71 -4.82 -2.48 -3.07
N GLN A 72 -4.36 -3.49 -3.80
CA GLN A 72 -5.00 -4.79 -3.92
C GLN A 72 -5.06 -5.50 -2.56
N ALA A 73 -3.91 -5.75 -1.94
CA ALA A 73 -3.86 -6.50 -0.69
C ALA A 73 -4.52 -5.73 0.46
N SER A 74 -4.32 -4.41 0.52
CA SER A 74 -4.97 -3.55 1.52
C SER A 74 -6.50 -3.60 1.39
N SER A 75 -7.02 -3.70 0.17
CA SER A 75 -8.46 -3.83 -0.07
C SER A 75 -8.98 -5.24 0.25
N GLU A 76 -8.20 -6.28 -0.07
CA GLU A 76 -8.54 -7.67 0.22
C GLU A 76 -8.66 -7.96 1.72
N ILE A 77 -7.86 -7.29 2.56
CA ILE A 77 -7.99 -7.36 4.03
C ILE A 77 -9.40 -6.95 4.49
N GLU A 78 -10.06 -6.02 3.79
CA GLU A 78 -11.43 -5.57 4.07
C GLU A 78 -12.49 -6.33 3.25
N ASN A 79 -12.14 -7.51 2.71
CA ASN A 79 -12.97 -8.33 1.82
C ASN A 79 -13.39 -7.63 0.50
N ILE A 80 -12.65 -6.61 0.06
CA ILE A 80 -12.83 -5.96 -1.24
C ILE A 80 -11.91 -6.67 -2.23
N VAL A 81 -12.43 -7.75 -2.82
CA VAL A 81 -11.65 -8.67 -3.64
C VAL A 81 -11.64 -8.23 -5.11
N THR A 82 -10.44 -8.10 -5.66
CA THR A 82 -10.18 -7.83 -7.07
C THR A 82 -8.87 -8.52 -7.48
N THR A 83 -8.55 -8.49 -8.78
CA THR A 83 -7.32 -9.09 -9.30
C THR A 83 -6.30 -8.01 -9.67
N THR A 84 -5.02 -8.34 -9.51
CA THR A 84 -3.90 -7.51 -9.96
C THR A 84 -3.99 -7.19 -11.47
N ASP A 85 -4.43 -8.16 -12.27
CA ASP A 85 -4.68 -8.03 -13.71
C ASP A 85 -5.73 -6.94 -14.02
N ASP A 86 -6.88 -6.96 -13.33
CA ASP A 86 -7.90 -5.91 -13.49
C ASP A 86 -7.39 -4.54 -13.03
N LEU A 87 -6.67 -4.46 -11.92
CA LEU A 87 -6.13 -3.19 -11.45
C LEU A 87 -5.15 -2.59 -12.45
N PHE A 88 -4.24 -3.38 -13.00
CA PHE A 88 -3.32 -2.91 -14.03
C PHE A 88 -4.03 -2.53 -15.34
N ARG A 89 -5.04 -3.31 -15.76
CA ARG A 89 -5.86 -3.03 -16.96
C ARG A 89 -6.54 -1.66 -16.88
N TYR A 90 -7.13 -1.34 -15.72
CA TYR A 90 -7.90 -0.11 -15.50
C TYR A 90 -7.11 0.99 -14.77
N ALA A 91 -5.80 0.82 -14.59
CA ALA A 91 -4.95 1.76 -13.86
C ALA A 91 -5.02 3.21 -14.37
N HIS A 92 -5.22 3.41 -15.67
CA HIS A 92 -5.26 4.73 -16.33
C HIS A 92 -6.67 5.34 -16.40
N ASP A 93 -7.71 4.49 -16.36
CA ASP A 93 -9.11 4.91 -16.45
C ASP A 93 -9.96 3.97 -15.58
N GLN A 94 -9.97 4.27 -14.28
CA GLN A 94 -10.68 3.48 -13.28
C GLN A 94 -12.21 3.52 -13.47
N GLU A 95 -12.76 4.56 -14.11
CA GLU A 95 -14.21 4.70 -14.30
C GLU A 95 -14.78 3.68 -15.28
N ARG A 96 -13.93 3.17 -16.18
CA ARG A 96 -14.28 2.07 -17.10
C ARG A 96 -14.35 0.69 -16.43
N ALA A 97 -13.82 0.52 -15.23
CA ALA A 97 -13.91 -0.75 -14.53
C ALA A 97 -15.37 -1.04 -14.17
N GLN A 98 -15.87 -2.20 -14.59
CA GLN A 98 -17.26 -2.60 -14.33
C GLN A 98 -17.44 -3.11 -12.90
N ASN A 99 -16.42 -3.77 -12.34
CA ASN A 99 -16.43 -4.29 -10.97
C ASN A 99 -16.24 -3.14 -9.95
N PRO A 100 -17.22 -2.89 -9.05
CA PRO A 100 -17.10 -1.89 -8.00
C PRO A 100 -15.90 -2.11 -7.07
N ALA A 101 -15.52 -3.37 -6.79
CA ALA A 101 -14.36 -3.69 -5.95
C ALA A 101 -13.05 -3.25 -6.61
N THR A 102 -12.91 -3.45 -7.93
CA THR A 102 -11.77 -2.95 -8.70
C THR A 102 -11.69 -1.43 -8.66
N LYS A 103 -12.83 -0.74 -8.82
CA LYS A 103 -12.90 0.73 -8.70
C LYS A 103 -12.45 1.21 -7.32
N GLU A 104 -12.94 0.56 -6.27
CA GLU A 104 -12.61 0.94 -4.89
C GLU A 104 -11.13 0.70 -4.56
N ALA A 105 -10.54 -0.41 -5.00
CA ALA A 105 -9.11 -0.67 -4.86
C ALA A 105 -8.27 0.35 -5.65
N LEU A 106 -8.65 0.74 -6.88
CA LEU A 106 -7.96 1.80 -7.63
C LEU A 106 -8.07 3.18 -6.96
N ARG A 107 -9.18 3.45 -6.27
CA ARG A 107 -9.32 4.64 -5.42
C ARG A 107 -8.37 4.59 -4.22
N CYS A 108 -8.10 3.42 -3.64
CA CYS A 108 -7.08 3.26 -2.60
C CYS A 108 -5.69 3.65 -3.09
N ARG A 109 -5.29 3.19 -4.28
CA ARG A 109 -4.04 3.64 -4.92
C ARG A 109 -4.02 5.16 -5.12
N SER A 110 -5.12 5.72 -5.61
CA SER A 110 -5.25 7.17 -5.83
C SER A 110 -5.16 7.95 -4.52
N ALA A 111 -5.73 7.43 -3.43
CA ALA A 111 -5.69 8.04 -2.10
C ALA A 111 -4.27 8.04 -1.51
N LEU A 112 -3.50 6.95 -1.72
CA LEU A 112 -2.09 6.91 -1.34
C LEU A 112 -1.28 7.96 -2.10
N TYR A 113 -1.50 8.11 -3.40
CA TYR A 113 -0.83 9.11 -4.21
C TYR A 113 -1.20 10.54 -3.81
N GLU A 114 -2.49 10.83 -3.61
CA GLU A 114 -2.96 12.15 -3.17
C GLU A 114 -2.47 12.49 -1.75
N GLY A 115 -2.47 11.51 -0.84
CA GLY A 115 -1.89 11.63 0.49
C GLY A 115 -0.40 11.96 0.42
N PHE A 116 0.35 11.25 -0.42
CA PHE A 116 1.78 11.51 -0.65
C PHE A 116 2.02 12.94 -1.18
N GLN A 117 1.25 13.39 -2.18
CA GLN A 117 1.35 14.76 -2.69
C GLN A 117 0.97 15.81 -1.63
N SER A 118 0.09 15.47 -0.69
CA SER A 118 -0.30 16.40 0.38
C SER A 118 0.86 16.69 1.34
N LEU A 119 1.78 15.74 1.54
CA LEU A 119 2.95 15.90 2.43
C LEU A 119 3.90 17.01 1.98
N GLN A 120 3.89 17.36 0.69
CA GLN A 120 4.68 18.49 0.17
C GLN A 120 4.13 19.86 0.59
N ARG A 121 2.87 19.92 1.03
CA ARG A 121 2.16 21.16 1.35
C ARG A 121 1.90 21.32 2.85
N ARG A 122 1.73 20.20 3.56
CA ARG A 122 1.46 20.17 4.99
C ARG A 122 1.98 18.86 5.61
N PRO A 123 2.37 18.88 6.89
CA PRO A 123 2.62 17.65 7.64
C PRO A 123 1.40 16.73 7.65
N LEU A 124 1.62 15.45 7.89
CA LEU A 124 0.60 14.44 8.12
C LEU A 124 -0.27 14.86 9.31
N CYS A 125 -1.57 14.89 9.12
CA CYS A 125 -2.50 15.32 10.14
C CYS A 125 -3.84 14.60 9.98
N THR A 126 -4.77 14.88 10.90
CA THR A 126 -6.13 14.37 10.87
C THR A 126 -6.83 14.65 9.53
N ASP A 127 -6.62 15.84 8.95
CA ASP A 127 -7.21 16.19 7.65
C ASP A 127 -6.67 15.33 6.51
N THR A 128 -5.43 14.83 6.60
CA THR A 128 -4.89 13.89 5.61
C THR A 128 -5.62 12.56 5.69
N ALA A 129 -5.94 12.07 6.90
CA ALA A 129 -6.79 10.90 7.07
C ALA A 129 -8.18 11.09 6.45
N VAL A 130 -8.79 12.28 6.63
CA VAL A 130 -10.10 12.60 6.03
C VAL A 130 -10.02 12.60 4.50
N VAL A 131 -8.98 13.23 3.90
CA VAL A 131 -8.77 13.25 2.45
C VAL A 131 -8.59 11.84 1.89
N VAL A 132 -7.72 11.04 2.52
CA VAL A 132 -7.47 9.66 2.12
C VAL A 132 -8.76 8.83 2.16
N CYS A 133 -9.48 8.88 3.29
CA CYS A 133 -10.73 8.14 3.44
C CYS A 133 -11.79 8.58 2.43
N SER A 134 -11.92 9.90 2.20
CA SER A 134 -12.85 10.47 1.22
C SER A 134 -12.54 10.00 -0.20
N ARG A 135 -11.25 9.96 -0.54
CA ARG A 135 -10.80 9.48 -1.85
C ARG A 135 -11.09 7.99 -2.03
N ILE A 136 -10.84 7.16 -1.02
CA ILE A 136 -11.16 5.72 -1.05
C ILE A 136 -12.65 5.49 -1.26
N LYS A 137 -13.49 6.19 -0.48
CA LYS A 137 -14.95 6.00 -0.46
C LYS A 137 -15.71 6.75 -1.54
N ALA A 138 -15.04 7.62 -2.31
CA ALA A 138 -15.67 8.49 -3.32
C ALA A 138 -16.81 9.37 -2.76
N VAL A 139 -16.72 9.75 -1.49
CA VAL A 139 -17.67 10.63 -0.81
C VAL A 139 -16.90 11.46 0.21
N GLN A 140 -17.34 12.68 0.49
CA GLN A 140 -16.72 13.50 1.53
C GLN A 140 -16.93 12.84 2.91
N MET A 141 -15.89 12.21 3.43
CA MET A 141 -15.91 11.58 4.75
C MET A 141 -15.75 12.64 5.84
N GLN A 142 -16.31 12.33 6.99
CA GLN A 142 -16.20 13.15 8.20
C GLN A 142 -16.02 12.23 9.40
N ILE A 143 -15.48 12.78 10.49
CA ILE A 143 -15.42 12.08 11.78
C ILE A 143 -16.84 11.70 12.20
N ARG A 144 -17.02 10.46 12.65
CA ARG A 144 -18.34 9.92 13.03
C ARG A 144 -19.01 10.78 14.10
N ARG A 145 -20.30 11.06 13.87
CA ARG A 145 -21.18 11.75 14.84
C ARG A 145 -22.13 10.79 15.55
N VAL A 146 -22.49 9.69 14.89
CA VAL A 146 -23.52 8.76 15.35
C VAL A 146 -22.91 7.58 16.13
N PRO A 147 -23.60 7.09 17.18
CA PRO A 147 -23.27 5.84 17.85
C PRO A 147 -23.60 4.62 16.97
N GLY A 148 -23.26 3.43 17.46
CA GLY A 148 -23.68 2.15 16.88
C GLY A 148 -22.66 1.47 15.97
N THR A 149 -21.51 2.08 15.71
CA THR A 149 -20.38 1.39 15.07
C THR A 149 -19.79 0.38 16.06
N ALA A 150 -19.72 -0.89 15.67
CA ALA A 150 -19.07 -1.96 16.40
C ALA A 150 -18.47 -2.97 15.42
N LEU A 151 -17.35 -3.58 15.79
CA LEU A 151 -16.76 -4.70 15.09
C LEU A 151 -17.40 -5.99 15.62
N ALA A 152 -18.07 -6.75 14.77
CA ALA A 152 -18.72 -8.00 15.12
C ALA A 152 -18.09 -9.18 14.36
N ASN A 153 -18.12 -10.37 14.97
CA ASN A 153 -17.90 -11.62 14.26
C ASN A 153 -19.21 -12.07 13.62
N ASP A 154 -19.31 -12.00 12.30
CA ASP A 154 -20.53 -12.34 11.57
C ASP A 154 -20.99 -13.80 11.78
N GLN A 155 -20.06 -14.73 12.03
CA GLN A 155 -20.37 -16.17 12.16
C GLN A 155 -21.06 -16.52 13.49
N ILE A 156 -20.74 -15.80 14.56
CA ILE A 156 -21.24 -16.08 15.92
C ILE A 156 -22.02 -14.90 16.52
N GLN A 157 -22.25 -13.83 15.74
CA GLN A 157 -22.97 -12.62 16.13
C GLN A 157 -22.45 -11.99 17.44
N GLN A 158 -21.14 -12.13 17.70
CA GLN A 158 -20.50 -11.61 18.90
C GLN A 158 -19.80 -10.29 18.59
N ILE A 159 -20.06 -9.25 19.39
CA ILE A 159 -19.31 -7.99 19.32
C ILE A 159 -17.89 -8.24 19.86
N ILE A 160 -16.88 -7.91 19.05
CA ILE A 160 -15.47 -8.08 19.35
C ILE A 160 -14.89 -6.79 19.94
N TYR A 161 -15.35 -5.63 19.44
CA TYR A 161 -14.87 -4.31 19.83
C TYR A 161 -15.88 -3.22 19.49
N THR A 162 -16.17 -2.31 20.42
CA THR A 162 -16.96 -1.11 20.16
C THR A 162 -16.07 0.13 20.30
N PRO A 163 -15.75 0.83 19.20
CA PRO A 163 -14.88 2.01 19.24
C PRO A 163 -15.46 3.17 20.07
N PRO A 164 -14.62 4.16 20.42
CA PRO A 164 -15.10 5.40 21.02
C PRO A 164 -16.19 6.08 20.16
N VAL A 165 -17.06 6.82 20.84
CA VAL A 165 -18.17 7.54 20.24
C VAL A 165 -18.25 8.98 20.75
N GLY A 166 -18.76 9.87 19.90
CA GLY A 166 -18.90 11.29 20.17
C GLY A 166 -17.85 12.10 19.41
N GLU A 167 -18.30 13.01 18.54
CA GLU A 167 -17.42 13.74 17.63
C GLU A 167 -16.31 14.50 18.37
N ALA A 168 -16.64 15.19 19.47
CA ALA A 168 -15.66 15.92 20.27
C ALA A 168 -14.56 14.99 20.82
N LEU A 169 -14.96 13.87 21.42
CA LEU A 169 -14.02 12.88 21.95
C LEU A 169 -13.13 12.27 20.86
N LEU A 170 -13.71 11.95 19.69
CA LEU A 170 -12.94 11.42 18.56
C LEU A 170 -11.91 12.45 18.07
N ARG A 171 -12.28 13.73 17.98
CA ARG A 171 -11.35 14.81 17.61
C ARG A 171 -10.23 14.98 18.64
N ASP A 172 -10.53 14.90 19.93
CA ASP A 172 -9.51 14.97 20.99
C ASP A 172 -8.51 13.81 20.89
N LYS A 173 -9.01 12.59 20.64
CA LYS A 173 -8.17 11.40 20.46
C LYS A 173 -7.32 11.49 19.18
N LEU A 174 -7.86 12.02 18.09
CA LEU A 174 -7.11 12.26 16.86
C LEU A 174 -6.06 13.37 17.02
N ALA A 175 -6.36 14.42 17.78
CA ALA A 175 -5.38 15.45 18.13
C ALA A 175 -4.23 14.87 18.98
N ASN A 176 -4.53 13.93 19.89
CA ASN A 176 -3.49 13.20 20.62
C ASN A 176 -2.67 12.27 19.71
N TRP A 177 -3.31 11.55 18.78
CA TRP A 177 -2.62 10.77 17.76
C TRP A 177 -1.68 11.64 16.91
N GLU A 178 -2.15 12.81 16.49
CA GLU A 178 -1.37 13.77 15.70
C GLU A 178 -0.17 14.34 16.48
N ARG A 179 -0.37 14.73 17.74
CA ARG A 179 0.76 15.12 18.61
C ARG A 179 1.77 13.99 18.75
N PHE A 180 1.31 12.76 18.98
CA PHE A 180 2.20 11.62 19.16
C PHE A 180 3.09 11.36 17.94
N ILE A 181 2.55 11.38 16.72
CA ILE A 181 3.33 11.10 15.50
C ILE A 181 4.40 12.16 15.21
N HIS A 182 4.27 13.38 15.76
CA HIS A 182 5.18 14.50 15.54
C HIS A 182 6.12 14.80 16.71
N GLU A 183 5.64 14.65 17.96
CA GLU A 183 6.36 15.12 19.16
C GLU A 183 7.16 14.02 19.85
N CYS A 184 6.80 12.73 19.69
CA CYS A 184 7.51 11.61 20.31
C CYS A 184 8.76 11.22 19.49
N THR A 185 9.71 12.15 19.36
CA THR A 185 10.88 12.04 18.46
C THR A 185 12.03 11.21 19.00
N ASP A 186 11.99 10.87 20.27
CA ASP A 186 12.91 9.98 20.96
C ASP A 186 12.70 8.50 20.58
N VAL A 187 11.47 8.12 20.26
CA VAL A 187 11.10 6.77 19.82
C VAL A 187 11.37 6.58 18.33
N ASP A 188 11.91 5.42 17.94
CA ASP A 188 12.14 5.09 16.53
C ASP A 188 10.85 5.22 15.69
N PRO A 189 10.88 5.89 14.51
CA PRO A 189 9.70 6.09 13.69
C PRO A 189 8.94 4.82 13.27
N LEU A 190 9.58 3.65 13.19
CA LEU A 190 8.88 2.39 12.90
C LEU A 190 8.06 1.90 14.09
N ILE A 191 8.57 2.06 15.31
CA ILE A 191 7.84 1.76 16.55
C ILE A 191 6.69 2.76 16.68
N ARG A 192 6.95 4.04 16.44
CA ARG A 192 5.94 5.09 16.47
C ARG A 192 4.83 4.85 15.45
N MET A 193 5.17 4.41 14.23
CA MET A 193 4.19 4.01 13.20
C MET A 193 3.33 2.84 13.67
N ALA A 194 3.93 1.78 14.25
CA ALA A 194 3.16 0.65 14.77
C ALA A 194 2.16 1.09 15.85
N VAL A 195 2.61 1.90 16.81
CA VAL A 195 1.75 2.40 17.90
C VAL A 195 0.64 3.30 17.36
N ALA A 196 0.97 4.23 16.46
CA ALA A 196 0.01 5.14 15.84
C ALA A 196 -1.03 4.40 14.98
N HIS A 197 -0.62 3.33 14.30
CA HIS A 197 -1.51 2.48 13.51
C HIS A 197 -2.57 1.82 14.39
N TYR A 198 -2.16 1.16 15.49
CA TYR A 198 -3.11 0.61 16.45
C TYR A 198 -4.08 1.68 16.95
N GLN A 199 -3.56 2.84 17.36
CA GLN A 199 -4.40 3.89 17.95
C GLN A 199 -5.44 4.39 16.95
N PHE A 200 -5.06 4.58 15.68
CA PHE A 200 -5.98 4.98 14.63
C PHE A 200 -7.09 3.95 14.41
N GLU A 201 -6.74 2.66 14.33
CA GLU A 201 -7.70 1.56 14.19
C GLU A 201 -8.63 1.47 15.41
N ALA A 202 -8.11 1.68 16.62
CA ALA A 202 -8.88 1.65 17.87
C ALA A 202 -9.83 2.85 18.00
N ILE A 203 -9.43 4.05 17.57
CA ILE A 203 -10.31 5.22 17.47
C ILE A 203 -11.40 4.98 16.42
N HIS A 204 -11.04 4.33 15.31
CA HIS A 204 -11.92 3.95 14.20
C HIS A 204 -12.74 5.14 13.64
N PRO A 205 -12.13 6.31 13.36
CA PRO A 205 -12.83 7.60 13.32
C PRO A 205 -13.94 7.77 12.26
N PHE A 206 -13.98 6.93 11.24
CA PHE A 206 -14.92 7.01 10.11
C PHE A 206 -15.99 5.91 10.17
N THR A 207 -17.10 6.09 9.44
CA THR A 207 -18.16 5.08 9.33
C THR A 207 -17.75 3.84 8.53
N ASP A 208 -16.78 3.98 7.63
CA ASP A 208 -16.17 2.91 6.83
C ASP A 208 -14.80 3.40 6.34
N GLY A 209 -13.95 2.48 5.87
CA GLY A 209 -12.66 2.79 5.26
C GLY A 209 -11.51 3.00 6.24
N ASN A 210 -11.73 2.77 7.55
CA ASN A 210 -10.71 2.94 8.59
C ASN A 210 -9.46 2.12 8.32
N GLY A 211 -9.58 0.80 8.17
CA GLY A 211 -8.44 -0.10 7.94
C GLY A 211 -7.55 0.31 6.76
N ARG A 212 -8.16 0.61 5.62
CA ARG A 212 -7.45 1.06 4.41
C ARG A 212 -6.81 2.43 4.60
N THR A 213 -7.49 3.33 5.31
CA THR A 213 -6.96 4.65 5.63
C THR A 213 -5.75 4.53 6.56
N GLY A 214 -5.83 3.74 7.64
CA GLY A 214 -4.72 3.48 8.56
C GLY A 214 -3.48 2.93 7.85
N ARG A 215 -3.67 1.94 6.96
CA ARG A 215 -2.56 1.38 6.15
C ARG A 215 -1.95 2.38 5.18
N VAL A 216 -2.74 3.27 4.57
CA VAL A 216 -2.20 4.40 3.79
C VAL A 216 -1.41 5.35 4.68
N LEU A 217 -1.94 5.73 5.85
CA LEU A 217 -1.26 6.61 6.80
C LEU A 217 0.08 6.04 7.24
N ASN A 218 0.21 4.72 7.44
CA ASN A 218 1.50 4.09 7.74
C ASN A 218 2.57 4.43 6.70
N LEU A 219 2.27 4.29 5.40
CA LEU A 219 3.21 4.63 4.34
C LEU A 219 3.52 6.13 4.31
N LEU A 220 2.53 6.98 4.55
CA LEU A 220 2.73 8.43 4.61
C LEU A 220 3.64 8.82 5.79
N MET A 221 3.49 8.17 6.96
CA MET A 221 4.38 8.36 8.10
C MET A 221 5.81 7.98 7.76
N LEU A 222 6.04 6.85 7.08
CA LEU A 222 7.39 6.45 6.68
C LEU A 222 8.04 7.47 5.73
N ILE A 223 7.25 8.07 4.84
CA ILE A 223 7.73 9.08 3.89
C ILE A 223 8.04 10.39 4.61
N GLU A 224 7.13 10.87 5.45
CA GLU A 224 7.32 12.10 6.23
C GLU A 224 8.57 12.03 7.13
N GLN A 225 8.84 10.86 7.70
CA GLN A 225 10.02 10.62 8.54
C GLN A 225 11.30 10.33 7.72
N GLY A 226 11.24 10.47 6.40
CA GLY A 226 12.39 10.29 5.51
C GLY A 226 12.91 8.85 5.42
N LEU A 227 12.12 7.86 5.84
CA LEU A 227 12.47 6.45 5.73
C LEU A 227 12.19 5.87 4.33
N LEU A 228 11.31 6.53 3.57
CA LEU A 228 11.04 6.28 2.16
C LEU A 228 10.91 7.61 1.42
N ASP A 229 11.30 7.66 0.15
CA ASP A 229 11.10 8.88 -0.68
C ASP A 229 9.82 8.78 -1.54
N VAL A 230 9.35 7.55 -1.78
CA VAL A 230 8.14 7.23 -2.56
C VAL A 230 7.40 6.04 -1.93
N PRO A 231 6.08 5.90 -2.12
CA PRO A 231 5.26 4.88 -1.46
C PRO A 231 5.41 3.49 -2.12
N VAL A 232 6.61 2.90 -2.01
CA VAL A 232 6.97 1.63 -2.67
C VAL A 232 7.14 0.47 -1.69
N LEU A 233 6.61 0.55 -0.48
CA LEU A 233 6.58 -0.59 0.44
C LEU A 233 5.26 -1.35 0.30
N TYR A 234 5.33 -2.64 -0.04
CA TYR A 234 4.15 -3.50 -0.17
C TYR A 234 3.76 -4.09 1.20
N LEU A 235 3.49 -3.22 2.19
CA LEU A 235 3.30 -3.60 3.59
C LEU A 235 2.10 -4.55 3.77
N SER A 236 1.00 -4.30 3.05
CA SER A 236 -0.21 -5.12 3.15
C SER A 236 0.00 -6.57 2.72
N ARG A 237 1.08 -6.87 1.97
CA ARG A 237 1.50 -8.23 1.60
C ARG A 237 1.67 -9.14 2.81
N TYR A 238 2.29 -8.64 3.87
CA TYR A 238 2.48 -9.41 5.11
C TYR A 238 1.16 -9.50 5.87
N ILE A 239 0.45 -8.38 5.98
CA ILE A 239 -0.79 -8.29 6.72
C ILE A 239 -1.85 -9.26 6.19
N ILE A 240 -2.02 -9.38 4.87
CA ILE A 240 -2.99 -10.31 4.29
C ILE A 240 -2.62 -11.78 4.53
N ARG A 241 -1.32 -12.15 4.49
CA ARG A 241 -0.87 -13.53 4.80
C ARG A 241 -1.04 -13.88 6.27
N HIS A 242 -0.95 -12.89 7.14
CA HIS A 242 -1.04 -13.04 8.58
C HIS A 242 -2.29 -12.32 9.13
N ARG A 243 -3.40 -12.33 8.37
CA ARG A 243 -4.62 -11.55 8.65
C ARG A 243 -5.22 -11.89 10.02
N SER A 244 -5.23 -13.16 10.39
CA SER A 244 -5.74 -13.60 11.70
C SER A 244 -4.91 -13.04 12.85
N ASP A 245 -3.58 -13.05 12.71
CA ASP A 245 -2.67 -12.49 13.72
C ASP A 245 -2.78 -10.97 13.80
N TYR A 246 -2.94 -10.29 12.66
CA TYR A 246 -3.14 -8.84 12.63
C TYR A 246 -4.31 -8.39 13.51
N TYR A 247 -5.50 -8.97 13.32
CA TYR A 247 -6.67 -8.61 14.11
C TYR A 247 -6.57 -9.08 15.56
N ARG A 248 -6.02 -10.27 15.79
CA ARG A 248 -5.80 -10.80 17.14
C ARG A 248 -4.88 -9.87 17.94
N LEU A 249 -3.74 -9.47 17.37
CA LEU A 249 -2.77 -8.61 18.05
C LEU A 249 -3.30 -7.20 18.30
N LEU A 250 -4.05 -6.61 17.35
CA LEU A 250 -4.76 -5.35 17.59
C LEU A 250 -5.68 -5.46 18.82
N LEU A 251 -6.45 -6.54 18.91
CA LEU A 251 -7.38 -6.76 20.01
C LEU A 251 -6.65 -7.06 21.33
N ASP A 252 -5.53 -7.78 21.29
CA ASP A 252 -4.72 -8.10 22.47
C ASP A 252 -4.07 -6.84 23.08
N VAL A 253 -3.75 -5.81 22.28
CA VAL A 253 -3.34 -4.51 22.82
C VAL A 253 -4.46 -3.89 23.65
N THR A 254 -5.70 -3.87 23.12
CA THR A 254 -6.87 -3.33 23.83
C THR A 254 -7.20 -4.12 25.10
N ARG A 255 -7.18 -5.45 25.04
CA ARG A 255 -7.60 -6.32 26.15
C ARG A 255 -6.55 -6.49 27.22
N HIS A 256 -5.28 -6.50 26.83
CA HIS A 256 -4.19 -7.01 27.66
C HIS A 256 -2.93 -6.12 27.64
N GLY A 257 -2.95 -4.98 26.94
CA GLY A 257 -1.79 -4.08 26.86
C GLY A 257 -0.59 -4.71 26.15
N ARG A 258 -0.81 -5.68 25.25
CA ARG A 258 0.22 -6.47 24.55
C ARG A 258 0.92 -5.70 23.42
N TRP A 259 1.49 -4.54 23.78
CA TRP A 259 2.16 -3.64 22.84
C TRP A 259 3.39 -4.26 22.19
N ALA A 260 4.19 -5.02 22.94
CA ALA A 260 5.42 -5.60 22.42
C ALA A 260 5.15 -6.58 21.28
N GLU A 261 4.16 -7.46 21.42
CA GLU A 261 3.82 -8.43 20.39
C GLU A 261 3.26 -7.74 19.12
N TRP A 262 2.47 -6.68 19.28
CA TRP A 262 1.96 -5.87 18.17
C TRP A 262 3.09 -5.12 17.43
N ILE A 263 3.96 -4.44 18.16
CA ILE A 263 5.09 -3.70 17.56
C ILE A 263 6.03 -4.69 16.86
N GLN A 264 6.33 -5.83 17.48
CA GLN A 264 7.16 -6.87 16.87
C GLN A 264 6.55 -7.39 15.55
N TYR A 265 5.23 -7.59 15.51
CA TYR A 265 4.52 -7.97 14.28
C TYR A 265 4.67 -6.91 13.18
N MET A 266 4.47 -5.63 13.50
CA MET A 266 4.60 -4.55 12.52
C MET A 266 6.04 -4.36 12.04
N LEU A 267 7.03 -4.52 12.92
CA LEU A 267 8.46 -4.48 12.55
C LEU A 267 8.82 -5.64 11.62
N ALA A 268 8.32 -6.85 11.90
CA ALA A 268 8.50 -8.00 11.01
C ALA A 268 7.85 -7.78 9.65
N ALA A 269 6.63 -7.21 9.62
CA ALA A 269 5.94 -6.84 8.39
C ALA A 269 6.77 -5.88 7.54
N VAL A 270 7.33 -4.82 8.15
CA VAL A 270 8.23 -3.87 7.45
C VAL A 270 9.47 -4.58 6.93
N ALA A 271 10.16 -5.36 7.77
CA ALA A 271 11.39 -6.05 7.39
C ALA A 271 11.20 -7.00 6.20
N GLU A 272 10.19 -7.88 6.27
CA GLU A 272 9.95 -8.88 5.24
C GLU A 272 9.47 -8.24 3.93
N THR A 273 8.56 -7.27 4.02
CA THR A 273 8.02 -6.62 2.81
C THR A 273 9.02 -5.70 2.16
N ALA A 274 9.92 -5.06 2.92
CA ALA A 274 11.02 -4.29 2.35
C ALA A 274 12.00 -5.20 1.58
N ALA A 275 12.40 -6.33 2.17
CA ALA A 275 13.25 -7.32 1.52
C ALA A 275 12.58 -7.93 0.26
N TRP A 276 11.28 -8.25 0.33
CA TRP A 276 10.53 -8.76 -0.81
C TRP A 276 10.44 -7.73 -1.94
N THR A 277 10.12 -6.47 -1.63
CA THR A 277 10.08 -5.41 -2.64
C THR A 277 11.45 -5.22 -3.28
N MET A 278 12.53 -5.24 -2.49
CA MET A 278 13.89 -5.14 -3.01
C MET A 278 14.22 -6.27 -4.00
N ALA A 279 13.89 -7.52 -3.67
CA ALA A 279 14.02 -8.64 -4.59
C ALA A 279 13.15 -8.46 -5.86
N LYS A 280 11.95 -7.87 -5.72
CA LYS A 280 11.09 -7.54 -6.87
C LYS A 280 11.73 -6.51 -7.78
N ILE A 281 12.30 -5.45 -7.22
CA ILE A 281 13.02 -4.41 -7.97
C ILE A 281 14.17 -5.02 -8.76
N GLN A 282 14.98 -5.87 -8.14
CA GLN A 282 16.10 -6.55 -8.80
C GLN A 282 15.64 -7.40 -9.99
N ALA A 283 14.55 -8.16 -9.80
CA ALA A 283 13.99 -8.97 -10.88
C ALA A 283 13.40 -8.11 -12.01
N ILE A 284 12.74 -6.99 -11.71
CA ILE A 284 12.24 -6.07 -12.73
C ILE A 284 13.40 -5.53 -13.58
N ARG A 285 14.52 -5.15 -12.94
CA ARG A 285 15.73 -4.69 -13.65
C ARG A 285 16.35 -5.78 -14.52
N GLY A 286 16.37 -7.01 -14.02
CA GLY A 286 16.83 -8.18 -14.78
C GLY A 286 15.99 -8.40 -16.02
N LEU A 287 14.66 -8.35 -15.88
CA LEU A 287 13.73 -8.51 -16.98
C LEU A 287 13.81 -7.35 -17.99
N GLU A 288 13.97 -6.11 -17.52
CA GLU A 288 14.16 -4.93 -18.37
C GLU A 288 15.45 -5.02 -19.19
N THR A 289 16.54 -5.50 -18.57
CA THR A 289 17.81 -5.76 -19.27
C THR A 289 17.63 -6.82 -20.36
N GLN A 290 16.98 -7.93 -20.02
CA GLN A 290 16.67 -8.99 -20.98
C GLN A 290 15.77 -8.49 -22.12
N ALA A 291 14.78 -7.67 -21.82
CA ALA A 291 13.89 -7.07 -22.81
C ALA A 291 14.68 -6.19 -23.78
N ARG A 292 15.50 -5.30 -23.25
CA ARG A 292 16.33 -4.39 -24.04
C ARG A 292 17.20 -5.14 -25.03
N ASP A 293 17.84 -6.21 -24.58
CA ASP A 293 18.74 -7.00 -25.41
C ASP A 293 17.95 -7.78 -26.49
N HIS A 294 16.80 -8.36 -26.13
CA HIS A 294 15.89 -9.04 -27.08
C HIS A 294 15.31 -8.08 -28.13
N VAL A 295 14.86 -6.88 -27.74
CA VAL A 295 14.36 -5.87 -28.69
C VAL A 295 15.48 -5.39 -29.61
N ARG A 296 16.71 -5.21 -29.10
CA ARG A 296 17.84 -4.77 -29.91
C ARG A 296 18.23 -5.82 -30.97
N GLU A 297 18.13 -7.10 -30.63
CA GLU A 297 18.44 -8.20 -31.54
C GLU A 297 17.35 -8.39 -32.61
N TYR A 298 16.08 -8.46 -32.19
CA TYR A 298 14.98 -8.89 -33.05
C TYR A 298 14.10 -7.75 -33.62
N ALA A 299 14.20 -6.54 -33.09
CA ALA A 299 13.51 -5.35 -33.63
C ALA A 299 14.40 -4.09 -33.59
N PRO A 300 15.60 -4.12 -34.20
CA PRO A 300 16.59 -3.03 -34.10
C PRO A 300 16.08 -1.68 -34.62
N LYS A 301 15.08 -1.66 -35.52
CA LYS A 301 14.48 -0.45 -36.07
C LYS A 301 13.46 0.22 -35.14
N ALA A 302 12.79 -0.55 -34.28
CA ALA A 302 11.93 0.00 -33.23
C ALA A 302 12.69 0.29 -31.94
N TYR A 303 13.86 -0.33 -31.75
CA TYR A 303 14.63 -0.20 -30.53
C TYR A 303 14.94 1.27 -30.19
N SER A 304 14.50 1.66 -29.00
CA SER A 304 14.97 2.82 -28.25
C SER A 304 14.89 2.47 -26.77
N ARG A 305 15.70 3.13 -25.93
CA ARG A 305 15.65 2.90 -24.48
C ARG A 305 14.28 3.30 -23.94
N GLU A 306 13.77 4.42 -24.44
CA GLU A 306 12.49 5.03 -24.07
C GLU A 306 11.31 4.10 -24.39
N LEU A 307 11.32 3.38 -25.53
CA LEU A 307 10.27 2.42 -25.86
C LEU A 307 10.21 1.27 -24.84
N VAL A 308 11.37 0.73 -24.45
CA VAL A 308 11.43 -0.35 -23.44
C VAL A 308 10.97 0.19 -22.09
N GLU A 309 11.46 1.36 -21.66
CA GLU A 309 11.04 1.99 -20.41
C GLU A 309 9.53 2.22 -20.35
N VAL A 310 8.88 2.64 -21.45
CA VAL A 310 7.42 2.84 -21.51
C VAL A 310 6.64 1.55 -21.23
N VAL A 311 7.05 0.42 -21.82
CA VAL A 311 6.33 -0.85 -21.64
C VAL A 311 6.55 -1.48 -20.27
N PHE A 312 7.62 -1.11 -19.56
CA PHE A 312 7.79 -1.41 -18.14
C PHE A 312 7.07 -0.43 -17.23
N ASN A 313 6.90 0.84 -17.64
CA ASN A 313 6.12 1.81 -16.87
C ASN A 313 4.62 1.56 -16.94
N GLN A 314 4.15 0.86 -17.98
CA GLN A 314 2.75 0.57 -18.25
C GLN A 314 2.57 -0.91 -18.61
N PRO A 315 2.33 -1.81 -17.63
CA PRO A 315 2.10 -3.24 -17.90
C PRO A 315 0.99 -3.50 -18.93
N TYR A 316 -0.01 -2.60 -18.99
CA TYR A 316 -1.00 -2.48 -20.06
C TYR A 316 -0.75 -1.19 -20.83
N CYS A 317 0.13 -1.27 -21.82
CA CYS A 317 0.52 -0.12 -22.62
C CYS A 317 -0.54 0.19 -23.68
N ARG A 318 -0.80 1.48 -23.89
CA ARG A 318 -1.62 2.02 -24.99
C ARG A 318 -0.72 2.77 -25.96
N ILE A 319 -1.21 2.96 -27.19
CA ILE A 319 -0.53 3.80 -28.20
C ILE A 319 -0.25 5.20 -27.64
N GLN A 320 -1.20 5.77 -26.89
CA GLN A 320 -1.05 7.10 -26.31
C GLN A 320 0.12 7.18 -25.33
N ASN A 321 0.39 6.13 -24.54
CA ASN A 321 1.52 6.13 -23.60
C ASN A 321 2.87 6.29 -24.32
N VAL A 322 3.02 5.64 -25.49
CA VAL A 322 4.24 5.77 -26.32
C VAL A 322 4.31 7.14 -26.97
N VAL A 323 3.18 7.68 -27.44
CA VAL A 323 3.11 9.05 -28.00
C VAL A 323 3.53 10.08 -26.96
N ASP A 324 3.00 9.98 -25.73
CA ASP A 324 3.25 10.95 -24.67
C ASP A 324 4.71 10.95 -24.22
N VAL A 325 5.35 9.77 -24.16
CA VAL A 325 6.73 9.64 -23.68
C VAL A 325 7.76 9.87 -24.80
N MET A 326 7.52 9.36 -26.00
CA MET A 326 8.51 9.45 -27.09
C MET A 326 8.29 10.63 -28.05
N GLY A 327 7.16 11.34 -27.95
CA GLY A 327 6.84 12.47 -28.84
C GLY A 327 6.63 12.07 -30.32
N VAL A 328 6.40 10.78 -30.59
CA VAL A 328 6.20 10.26 -31.94
C VAL A 328 4.73 10.31 -32.37
N THR A 329 4.46 10.22 -33.68
CA THR A 329 3.08 10.13 -34.18
C THR A 329 2.39 8.85 -33.68
N ARG A 330 1.05 8.88 -33.59
CA ARG A 330 0.24 7.67 -33.28
C ARG A 330 0.54 6.50 -34.22
N GLN A 331 0.82 6.78 -35.50
CA GLN A 331 1.15 5.75 -36.49
C GLN A 331 2.51 5.10 -36.17
N THR A 332 3.52 5.92 -35.85
CA THR A 332 4.86 5.46 -35.45
C THR A 332 4.79 4.65 -34.15
N ALA A 333 4.08 5.15 -33.13
CA ALA A 333 3.87 4.44 -31.87
C ALA A 333 3.18 3.08 -32.06
N ALA A 334 2.11 3.03 -32.87
CA ALA A 334 1.41 1.80 -33.18
C ALA A 334 2.31 0.79 -33.92
N ARG A 335 3.17 1.26 -34.83
CA ARG A 335 4.16 0.41 -35.51
C ARG A 335 5.16 -0.19 -34.53
N HIS A 336 5.75 0.62 -33.65
CA HIS A 336 6.70 0.13 -32.64
C HIS A 336 6.08 -0.91 -31.71
N LEU A 337 4.88 -0.64 -31.18
CA LEU A 337 4.17 -1.62 -30.34
C LEU A 337 3.84 -2.91 -31.10
N LYS A 338 3.56 -2.82 -32.40
CA LYS A 338 3.33 -3.99 -33.24
C LYS A 338 4.60 -4.81 -33.48
N GLU A 339 5.74 -4.16 -33.68
CA GLU A 339 7.04 -4.86 -33.76
C GLU A 339 7.32 -5.63 -32.47
N LEU A 340 7.05 -5.03 -31.29
CA LEU A 340 7.18 -5.72 -30.00
C LEU A 340 6.23 -6.91 -29.83
N VAL A 341 5.04 -6.87 -30.45
CA VAL A 341 4.13 -8.03 -30.50
C VAL A 341 4.69 -9.13 -31.39
N THR A 342 5.22 -8.77 -32.56
CA THR A 342 5.80 -9.73 -33.52
C THR A 342 6.97 -10.53 -32.93
N ILE A 343 7.82 -9.88 -32.13
CA ILE A 343 8.95 -10.54 -31.45
C ILE A 343 8.57 -11.17 -30.10
N GLY A 344 7.29 -11.17 -29.73
CA GLY A 344 6.76 -11.84 -28.55
C GLY A 344 7.02 -11.16 -27.20
N VAL A 345 7.47 -9.90 -27.19
CA VAL A 345 7.60 -9.10 -25.95
C VAL A 345 6.23 -8.68 -25.43
N LEU A 346 5.35 -8.25 -26.34
CA LEU A 346 4.00 -7.81 -26.03
C LEU A 346 2.94 -8.75 -26.63
N GLN A 347 1.72 -8.66 -26.11
CA GLN A 347 0.52 -9.27 -26.68
C GLN A 347 -0.54 -8.19 -26.89
N GLU A 348 -1.18 -8.18 -28.07
CA GLU A 348 -2.28 -7.26 -28.35
C GLU A 348 -3.60 -7.85 -27.86
N GLN A 349 -4.36 -7.05 -27.10
CA GLN A 349 -5.72 -7.36 -26.68
C GLN A 349 -6.64 -6.17 -27.02
N ARG A 350 -7.90 -6.44 -27.36
CA ARG A 350 -8.91 -5.39 -27.53
C ARG A 350 -9.65 -5.14 -26.22
N LEU A 351 -9.83 -3.87 -25.87
CA LEU A 351 -10.72 -3.42 -24.80
C LEU A 351 -11.72 -2.42 -25.40
N GLY A 352 -12.92 -2.89 -25.74
CA GLY A 352 -13.89 -2.10 -26.48
C GLY A 352 -13.34 -1.66 -27.84
N LYS A 353 -13.24 -0.33 -28.06
CA LYS A 353 -12.68 0.25 -29.30
C LYS A 353 -11.16 0.48 -29.23
N GLU A 354 -10.55 0.31 -28.07
CA GLU A 354 -9.12 0.54 -27.86
C GLU A 354 -8.30 -0.75 -27.97
N LYS A 355 -7.01 -0.58 -28.31
CA LYS A 355 -6.01 -1.64 -28.32
C LYS A 355 -5.11 -1.49 -27.10
N LEU A 356 -4.97 -2.57 -26.35
CA LEU A 356 -4.03 -2.71 -25.25
C LEU A 356 -2.90 -3.63 -25.69
N PHE A 357 -1.69 -3.30 -25.26
CA PHE A 357 -0.48 -4.07 -25.47
C PHE A 357 0.03 -4.50 -24.10
N LEU A 358 -0.19 -5.76 -23.77
CA LEU A 358 0.17 -6.36 -22.50
C LEU A 358 1.61 -6.85 -22.58
N HIS A 359 2.35 -6.75 -21.49
CA HIS A 359 3.68 -7.37 -21.37
C HIS A 359 3.58 -8.65 -20.51
N PRO A 360 3.46 -9.86 -21.09
CA PRO A 360 3.10 -11.06 -20.33
C PRO A 360 4.16 -11.46 -19.29
N ALA A 361 5.44 -11.48 -19.69
CA ALA A 361 6.55 -11.78 -18.78
C ALA A 361 6.62 -10.81 -17.59
N PHE A 362 6.36 -9.53 -17.82
CA PHE A 362 6.34 -8.53 -16.76
C PHE A 362 5.10 -8.64 -15.88
N LEU A 363 3.91 -8.88 -16.46
CA LEU A 363 2.69 -9.15 -15.68
C LEU A 363 2.82 -10.40 -14.81
N GLN A 364 3.47 -11.45 -15.30
CA GLN A 364 3.78 -12.64 -14.53
C GLN A 364 4.73 -12.31 -13.36
N LEU A 365 5.76 -11.51 -13.62
CA LEU A 365 6.68 -11.06 -12.57
C LEU A 365 5.98 -10.20 -11.50
N LEU A 366 5.06 -9.32 -11.90
CA LEU A 366 4.32 -8.45 -10.97
C LEU A 366 3.28 -9.21 -10.14
N SER A 367 2.57 -10.17 -10.76
CA SER A 367 1.48 -10.90 -10.12
C SER A 367 1.95 -12.12 -9.32
N GLY A 368 3.15 -12.64 -9.62
CA GLY A 368 3.73 -13.79 -8.94
C GLY A 368 4.43 -13.43 -7.63
N ASP A 369 4.36 -14.35 -6.67
CA ASP A 369 5.06 -14.23 -5.38
C ASP A 369 6.58 -14.40 -5.52
N GLY A 370 6.99 -15.24 -6.46
CA GLY A 370 8.38 -15.44 -6.82
C GLY A 370 8.95 -14.30 -7.68
N HIS A 371 10.21 -14.45 -8.05
CA HIS A 371 10.93 -13.47 -8.86
C HIS A 371 11.51 -14.10 -10.14
N PRO A 372 10.70 -14.86 -10.93
CA PRO A 372 11.22 -15.51 -12.12
C PRO A 372 11.57 -14.49 -13.20
N LEU A 373 12.58 -14.81 -14.00
CA LEU A 373 12.92 -14.09 -15.24
C LEU A 373 12.53 -14.98 -16.43
N PRO A 374 11.24 -14.99 -16.83
CA PRO A 374 10.80 -15.83 -17.94
C PRO A 374 11.46 -15.37 -19.23
N PRO A 375 12.03 -16.29 -20.03
CA PRO A 375 12.62 -15.92 -21.31
C PRO A 375 11.56 -15.43 -22.29
N TYR A 376 11.93 -14.47 -23.14
CA TYR A 376 11.11 -14.12 -24.29
C TYR A 376 11.12 -15.25 -25.31
N PRO A 377 9.99 -15.53 -25.97
CA PRO A 377 9.94 -16.55 -27.01
C PRO A 377 10.82 -16.15 -28.19
N MET A 378 11.42 -17.15 -28.84
CA MET A 378 12.09 -16.91 -30.13
C MET A 378 11.07 -16.42 -31.16
N PRO A 379 11.33 -15.33 -31.89
CA PRO A 379 10.44 -14.87 -32.95
C PRO A 379 10.25 -15.96 -34.01
N SER A 380 9.07 -16.02 -34.63
CA SER A 380 8.84 -16.98 -35.73
C SER A 380 9.84 -16.72 -36.87
N PRO A 381 10.19 -17.73 -37.69
CA PRO A 381 11.08 -17.55 -38.84
C PRO A 381 10.61 -16.47 -39.83
N GLU A 382 9.31 -16.20 -39.87
CA GLU A 382 8.68 -15.18 -40.72
C GLU A 382 8.87 -13.74 -40.19
N ALA A 383 9.33 -13.59 -38.95
CA ALA A 383 9.58 -12.31 -38.29
C ALA A 383 11.04 -11.83 -38.40
N ARG A 384 11.94 -12.61 -39.03
CA ARG A 384 13.37 -12.29 -39.18
C ARG A 384 13.69 -11.47 -40.43
#